data_AF-A0A6N2L043-F1
#
_entry.id   AF-A0A6N2L043-F1
#
_cell.length_a   1.000
_cell.length_b   1.000
_cell.length_c   1.000
_cell.angle_alpha   90.00
_cell.angle_beta   90.00
_cell.angle_gamma   90.00
#
_symmetry.space_group_name_H-M   'P 1'
#
loop_
_entity.id
_entity.type
_entity.pdbx_description
1 polymer ?
#
loop_
_entity_poly.entity_id
_entity_poly.type
_entity_poly.pdbx_seq_one_letter_code
_entity_poly.pdbx_strand_id
1 'polypeptide(L)'
;MKRERRREEEEEFQRKKVEMEDIKEEEEVLGSSLTMEKVAAAKQFIENHYRAHMKTIQERKERRWVLERKLASSDVPKEEQINLIKDLERKETEFMRLKRHKICVDDFELLTIIGRGAFGEVRLCREKKSGNIYAMKKLKKSEMLKRGQVEHVRAERNLLAEVASHCIVKLYYSFQDAEYLYLIMEYLPGGDVMTLLIREDTLTENVAKFYIAQSILAIESIHRHNYIHRY
;
A
#
# COMPACT_ATOMS: atom_id res chain seq x y z
N MET A 1 -24.24 62.15 -30.15
CA MET A 1 -22.84 61.97 -29.73
C MET A 1 -22.65 61.55 -28.26
N LYS A 2 -22.89 62.36 -27.21
CA LYS A 2 -22.65 61.89 -25.80
C LYS A 2 -23.67 60.86 -25.26
N ARG A 3 -24.92 60.87 -25.75
CA ARG A 3 -25.97 59.92 -25.31
C ARG A 3 -25.89 58.55 -25.97
N GLU A 4 -25.39 58.47 -27.21
CA GLU A 4 -25.21 57.19 -27.93
C GLU A 4 -24.04 56.40 -27.35
N ARG A 5 -22.89 57.05 -27.09
CA ARG A 5 -21.76 56.40 -26.43
C ARG A 5 -22.12 55.79 -25.07
N ARG A 6 -23.00 56.45 -24.32
CA ARG A 6 -23.45 55.95 -23.00
C ARG A 6 -24.32 54.70 -23.12
N ARG A 7 -25.10 54.56 -24.20
CA ARG A 7 -25.89 53.36 -24.48
C ARG A 7 -25.01 52.20 -24.94
N GLU A 8 -24.02 52.47 -25.78
CA GLU A 8 -23.05 51.46 -26.21
C GLU A 8 -22.23 50.91 -25.03
N GLU A 9 -21.81 51.78 -24.10
CA GLU A 9 -21.12 51.38 -22.87
C GLU A 9 -22.02 50.54 -21.93
N GLU A 10 -23.31 50.89 -21.82
CA GLU A 10 -24.28 50.11 -21.03
C GLU A 10 -24.56 48.74 -21.66
N GLU A 11 -24.66 48.64 -22.99
CA GLU A 11 -24.84 47.36 -23.69
C GLU A 11 -23.59 46.47 -23.60
N GLU A 12 -22.39 47.04 -23.66
CA GLU A 12 -21.14 46.29 -23.50
C GLU A 12 -20.99 45.77 -22.05
N PHE A 13 -21.39 46.57 -21.06
CA PHE A 13 -21.40 46.15 -19.66
C PHE A 13 -22.40 45.03 -19.40
N GLN A 14 -23.59 45.10 -20.00
CA GLN A 14 -24.59 44.04 -19.89
C GLN A 14 -24.11 42.73 -20.54
N ARG A 15 -23.46 42.81 -21.71
CA ARG A 15 -22.88 41.62 -22.37
C ARG A 15 -21.79 40.98 -21.53
N LYS A 16 -20.86 41.77 -21.00
CA LYS A 16 -19.80 41.28 -20.10
C LYS A 16 -20.35 40.67 -18.81
N LYS A 17 -21.49 41.15 -18.32
CA LYS A 17 -22.15 40.61 -17.14
C LYS A 17 -22.78 39.24 -17.42
N VAL A 18 -23.43 39.07 -18.56
CA VAL A 18 -24.00 37.77 -18.99
C VAL A 18 -22.88 36.75 -19.22
N GLU A 19 -21.80 37.13 -19.90
CA GLU A 19 -20.62 36.26 -20.09
C GLU A 19 -20.01 35.80 -18.76
N MET A 20 -19.93 36.68 -17.75
CA MET A 20 -19.42 36.30 -16.42
C MET A 20 -20.39 35.46 -15.59
N GLU A 21 -21.69 35.55 -15.85
CA GLU A 21 -22.71 34.68 -15.23
C GLU A 21 -22.67 33.28 -15.87
N ASP A 22 -22.54 33.19 -17.19
CA ASP A 22 -22.39 31.91 -17.92
C ASP A 22 -21.10 31.16 -17.52
N ILE A 23 -19.97 31.87 -17.37
CA ILE A 23 -18.71 31.28 -16.90
C ILE A 23 -18.83 30.76 -15.46
N LYS A 24 -19.59 31.45 -14.60
CA LYS A 24 -19.84 31.01 -13.22
C LYS A 24 -20.75 29.79 -13.17
N GLU A 25 -21.78 29.72 -14.02
CA GLU A 25 -22.61 28.53 -14.15
C GLU A 25 -21.81 27.34 -14.70
N GLU A 26 -20.93 27.56 -15.68
CA GLU A 26 -20.03 26.51 -16.17
C GLU A 26 -19.03 26.05 -15.09
N GLU A 27 -18.46 26.94 -14.27
CA GLU A 27 -17.63 26.59 -13.11
C GLU A 27 -18.41 25.90 -11.97
N GLU A 28 -19.71 26.18 -11.80
CA GLU A 28 -20.58 25.47 -10.85
C GLU A 28 -20.97 24.06 -11.34
N VAL A 29 -21.19 23.89 -12.64
CA VAL A 29 -21.49 22.59 -13.28
C VAL A 29 -20.24 21.71 -13.36
N LEU A 30 -19.08 22.31 -13.64
CA LEU A 30 -17.75 21.69 -13.53
C LEU A 30 -17.24 21.86 -12.10
N GLY A 31 -17.92 21.23 -11.13
CA GLY A 31 -17.58 21.32 -9.72
C GLY A 31 -16.07 21.26 -9.48
N SER A 32 -15.54 22.08 -8.56
CA SER A 32 -14.10 22.35 -8.38
C SER A 32 -13.19 21.15 -8.67
N SER A 33 -12.02 21.38 -9.28
CA SER A 33 -11.03 20.33 -9.59
C SER A 33 -10.82 19.32 -8.44
N LEU A 34 -10.82 19.82 -7.20
CA LEU A 34 -10.70 19.01 -5.98
C LEU A 34 -11.92 18.08 -5.72
N THR A 35 -13.13 18.51 -6.03
CA THR A 35 -14.35 17.69 -5.96
C THR A 35 -14.35 16.62 -7.05
N MET A 36 -13.91 16.93 -8.26
CA MET A 36 -13.80 15.95 -9.35
C MET A 36 -12.78 14.85 -9.03
N GLU A 37 -11.62 15.21 -8.47
CA GLU A 37 -10.63 14.23 -7.98
C GLU A 37 -11.19 13.32 -6.88
N LYS A 38 -11.94 13.89 -5.92
CA LYS A 38 -12.58 13.11 -4.85
C LYS A 38 -13.64 12.15 -5.39
N VAL A 39 -14.44 12.59 -6.36
CA VAL A 39 -15.46 11.75 -7.03
C VAL A 39 -14.79 10.63 -7.81
N ALA A 40 -13.72 10.92 -8.56
CA ALA A 40 -12.95 9.91 -9.29
C ALA A 40 -12.34 8.87 -8.34
N ALA A 41 -11.73 9.32 -7.24
CA ALA A 41 -11.17 8.44 -6.22
C ALA A 41 -12.26 7.58 -5.53
N ALA A 42 -13.41 8.18 -5.22
CA ALA A 42 -14.54 7.46 -4.63
C ALA A 42 -15.12 6.42 -5.59
N LYS A 43 -15.30 6.78 -6.87
CA LYS A 43 -15.76 5.86 -7.91
C LYS A 43 -14.80 4.67 -8.05
N GLN A 44 -13.51 4.95 -8.17
CA GLN A 44 -12.49 3.91 -8.29
C GLN A 44 -12.42 3.03 -7.04
N PHE A 45 -12.57 3.61 -5.85
CA PHE A 45 -12.64 2.86 -4.60
C PHE A 45 -13.84 1.91 -4.57
N ILE A 46 -15.03 2.40 -4.92
CA ILE A 46 -16.26 1.61 -4.96
C ILE A 46 -16.13 0.47 -5.97
N GLU A 47 -15.69 0.75 -7.19
CA GLU A 47 -15.50 -0.26 -8.23
C GLU A 47 -14.50 -1.35 -7.79
N ASN A 48 -13.36 -0.95 -7.24
CA ASN A 48 -12.37 -1.89 -6.72
C ASN A 48 -12.91 -2.72 -5.55
N HIS A 49 -13.65 -2.09 -4.63
CA HIS A 49 -14.28 -2.76 -3.50
C HIS A 49 -15.26 -3.84 -3.97
N TYR A 50 -16.18 -3.49 -4.87
CA TYR A 50 -17.15 -4.44 -5.41
C TYR A 50 -16.48 -5.53 -6.23
N ARG A 51 -15.48 -5.20 -7.05
CA ARG A 51 -14.72 -6.20 -7.83
C ARG A 51 -14.01 -7.20 -6.91
N ALA A 52 -13.34 -6.73 -5.86
CA ALA A 52 -12.67 -7.61 -4.90
C ALA A 52 -13.66 -8.46 -4.09
N HIS A 53 -14.80 -7.89 -3.71
CA HIS A 53 -15.86 -8.60 -3.02
C HIS A 53 -16.50 -9.68 -3.92
N MET A 54 -16.83 -9.34 -5.16
CA MET A 54 -17.34 -10.28 -6.16
C MET A 54 -16.35 -11.41 -6.42
N LYS A 55 -15.05 -11.12 -6.56
CA LYS A 55 -14.00 -12.13 -6.69
C LYS A 55 -13.98 -13.08 -5.50
N THR A 56 -14.06 -12.56 -4.28
CA THR A 56 -14.08 -13.39 -3.06
C THR A 56 -15.33 -14.28 -3.00
N ILE A 57 -16.50 -13.77 -3.41
CA ILE A 57 -17.73 -14.57 -3.52
C ILE A 57 -17.57 -15.67 -4.57
N GLN A 58 -17.00 -15.35 -5.73
CA GLN A 58 -16.80 -16.29 -6.82
C GLN A 58 -15.85 -17.43 -6.42
N GLU A 59 -14.69 -17.11 -5.83
CA GLU A 59 -13.74 -18.09 -5.31
C GLU A 59 -14.40 -19.02 -4.27
N ARG A 60 -15.26 -18.48 -3.40
CA ARG A 60 -16.00 -19.27 -2.41
C ARG A 60 -16.99 -20.24 -3.07
N LYS A 61 -17.72 -19.78 -4.09
CA LYS A 61 -18.64 -20.63 -4.87
C LYS A 61 -17.87 -21.73 -5.59
N GLU A 62 -16.74 -21.42 -6.20
CA GLU A 62 -15.88 -22.38 -6.90
C GLU A 62 -15.33 -23.45 -5.95
N ARG A 63 -14.81 -23.05 -4.78
CA ARG A 63 -14.33 -24.02 -3.76
C ARG A 63 -15.42 -24.97 -3.30
N ARG A 64 -16.63 -24.45 -3.05
CA ARG A 64 -17.80 -25.28 -2.70
C ARG A 64 -18.18 -26.22 -3.85
N TRP A 65 -18.25 -25.70 -5.07
CA TRP A 65 -18.60 -26.48 -6.26
C TRP A 65 -17.60 -27.61 -6.54
N VAL A 66 -16.30 -27.35 -6.39
CA VAL A 66 -15.25 -28.36 -6.52
C VAL A 66 -15.41 -29.47 -5.48
N LEU A 67 -15.73 -29.12 -4.23
CA LEU A 67 -15.99 -30.12 -3.19
C LEU A 67 -17.25 -30.95 -3.52
N GLU A 68 -18.36 -30.30 -3.86
CA GLU A 68 -19.61 -30.96 -4.24
C GLU A 68 -19.42 -31.94 -5.40
N ARG A 69 -18.66 -31.53 -6.43
CA ARG A 69 -18.36 -32.40 -7.58
C ARG A 69 -17.51 -33.60 -7.18
N LYS A 70 -16.52 -33.43 -6.30
CA LYS A 70 -15.69 -34.55 -5.78
C LYS A 70 -16.50 -35.52 -4.92
N LEU A 71 -17.43 -35.00 -4.13
CA LEU A 71 -18.34 -35.81 -3.32
C LEU A 71 -19.34 -36.58 -4.20
N ALA A 72 -19.81 -35.98 -5.29
CA ALA A 72 -20.70 -36.65 -6.25
C ALA A 72 -20.01 -37.76 -7.05
N SER A 73 -18.69 -37.68 -7.25
CA SER A 73 -17.90 -38.70 -7.95
C SER A 73 -17.32 -39.78 -7.04
N SER A 74 -17.51 -39.69 -5.72
CA SER A 74 -16.96 -40.63 -4.75
C SER A 74 -18.08 -41.41 -4.06
N ASP A 75 -17.86 -42.68 -3.71
CA ASP A 75 -18.81 -43.51 -2.95
C ASP A 75 -18.82 -43.14 -1.44
N VAL A 76 -18.86 -41.85 -1.14
CA VAL A 76 -18.89 -41.34 0.24
C VAL A 76 -20.33 -41.38 0.75
N PRO A 77 -20.61 -41.93 1.95
CA PRO A 77 -21.94 -41.92 2.55
C PRO A 77 -22.53 -40.51 2.66
N LYS A 78 -23.84 -40.36 2.44
CA LYS A 78 -24.54 -39.06 2.48
C LYS A 78 -24.29 -38.27 3.76
N GLU A 79 -24.17 -38.95 4.89
CA GLU A 79 -23.96 -38.34 6.20
C GLU A 79 -22.55 -37.72 6.31
N GLU A 80 -21.55 -38.38 5.74
CA GLU A 80 -20.17 -37.88 5.67
C GLU A 80 -20.05 -36.72 4.66
N GLN A 81 -20.80 -36.76 3.55
CA GLN A 81 -20.92 -35.62 2.62
C GLN A 81 -21.46 -34.36 3.32
N ILE A 82 -22.51 -34.50 4.14
CA ILE A 82 -23.10 -33.39 4.91
C ILE A 82 -22.08 -32.81 5.90
N ASN A 83 -21.33 -33.67 6.60
CA ASN A 83 -20.31 -33.22 7.54
C ASN A 83 -19.17 -32.46 6.86
N LEU A 84 -18.70 -32.93 5.70
CA LEU A 84 -17.65 -32.27 4.92
C LEU A 84 -18.07 -30.89 4.41
N ILE A 85 -19.34 -30.74 3.97
CA ILE A 85 -19.88 -29.44 3.56
C ILE A 85 -19.98 -28.49 4.76
N LYS A 86 -20.49 -28.95 5.91
CA LYS A 86 -20.55 -28.16 7.14
C LYS A 86 -19.15 -27.70 7.60
N ASP A 87 -18.15 -28.56 7.48
CA ASP A 87 -16.77 -28.20 7.83
C ASP A 87 -16.16 -27.21 6.85
N LEU A 88 -16.47 -27.29 5.55
CA LEU A 88 -16.08 -26.26 4.59
C LEU A 88 -16.72 -24.91 4.94
N GLU A 89 -18.01 -24.88 5.28
CA GLU A 89 -18.70 -23.66 5.67
C GLU A 89 -18.12 -23.04 6.94
N ARG A 90 -17.75 -23.88 7.93
CA ARG A 90 -17.06 -23.45 9.14
C ARG A 90 -15.72 -22.81 8.82
N LYS A 91 -14.87 -23.49 8.03
CA LYS A 91 -13.56 -22.99 7.59
C LYS A 91 -13.66 -21.69 6.81
N GLU A 92 -14.64 -21.56 5.89
CA GLU A 92 -14.90 -20.32 5.15
C GLU A 92 -15.31 -19.17 6.09
N THR A 93 -16.14 -19.46 7.09
CA THR A 93 -16.56 -18.45 8.08
C THR A 93 -15.40 -17.99 8.94
N GLU A 94 -14.54 -18.91 9.39
CA GLU A 94 -13.31 -18.61 10.12
C GLU A 94 -12.33 -17.81 9.26
N PHE A 95 -12.13 -18.21 8.01
CA PHE A 95 -11.27 -17.49 7.07
C PHE A 95 -11.77 -16.05 6.83
N MET A 96 -13.08 -15.85 6.68
CA MET A 96 -13.68 -14.51 6.56
C MET A 96 -13.51 -13.70 7.85
N ARG A 97 -13.59 -14.33 9.02
CA ARG A 97 -13.33 -13.67 10.31
C ARG A 97 -11.87 -13.26 10.44
N LEU A 98 -10.94 -14.10 10.01
CA LEU A 98 -9.51 -13.80 9.96
C LEU A 98 -9.21 -12.65 8.99
N LYS A 99 -9.81 -12.65 7.79
CA LYS A 99 -9.70 -11.54 6.82
C LYS A 99 -10.23 -10.20 7.35
N ARG A 100 -11.18 -10.21 8.30
CA ARG A 100 -11.70 -8.99 8.93
C ARG A 100 -10.74 -8.37 9.92
N HIS A 101 -9.79 -9.14 10.45
CA HIS A 101 -8.82 -8.61 11.39
C HIS A 101 -7.72 -7.87 10.61
N LYS A 102 -7.88 -6.55 10.49
CA LYS A 102 -6.85 -5.68 9.94
C LYS A 102 -5.72 -5.55 10.95
N ILE A 103 -4.52 -5.94 10.53
CA ILE A 103 -3.30 -5.73 11.31
C ILE A 103 -3.14 -4.23 11.55
N CYS A 104 -2.88 -3.88 12.81
CA CYS A 104 -2.72 -2.51 13.27
C CYS A 104 -1.47 -2.39 14.15
N VAL A 105 -1.15 -1.16 14.55
CA VAL A 105 0.01 -0.91 15.42
C VAL A 105 -0.13 -1.61 16.78
N ASP A 106 -1.37 -1.77 17.26
CA ASP A 106 -1.65 -2.39 18.57
C ASP A 106 -1.39 -3.89 18.60
N ASP A 107 -1.26 -4.54 17.45
CA ASP A 107 -0.85 -5.96 17.36
C ASP A 107 0.65 -6.14 17.66
N PHE A 108 1.41 -5.05 17.74
CA PHE A 108 2.86 -5.07 17.98
C PHE A 108 3.21 -4.41 19.31
N GLU A 109 4.12 -5.03 20.03
CA GLU A 109 4.82 -4.45 21.16
C GLU A 109 6.07 -3.73 20.64
N LEU A 110 6.12 -2.40 20.83
CA LEU A 110 7.27 -1.59 20.42
C LEU A 110 8.39 -1.73 21.47
N LEU A 111 9.57 -2.13 21.04
CA LEU A 111 10.73 -2.34 21.89
C LEU A 111 11.66 -1.12 21.82
N THR A 112 12.76 -1.21 21.06
CA THR A 112 13.81 -0.19 21.01
C THR A 112 13.83 0.53 19.66
N ILE A 113 14.31 1.78 19.65
CA ILE A 113 14.58 2.49 18.39
C ILE A 113 15.93 1.99 17.86
N ILE A 114 15.93 1.48 16.62
CA ILE A 114 17.12 0.95 15.95
C ILE A 114 17.63 1.87 14.84
N GLY A 115 16.82 2.83 14.39
CA GLY A 115 17.25 3.81 13.38
C GLY A 115 16.36 5.05 13.36
N ARG A 116 16.92 6.17 12.92
CA ARG A 116 16.18 7.41 12.68
C ARG A 116 16.47 7.89 11.26
N GLY A 117 15.43 8.14 10.49
CA GLY A 117 15.51 8.62 9.12
C GLY A 117 14.85 9.99 8.96
N ALA A 118 14.91 10.52 7.74
CA ALA A 118 14.38 11.86 7.43
C ALA A 118 12.85 11.99 7.55
N PHE A 119 12.12 10.88 7.49
CA PHE A 119 10.66 10.82 7.50
C PHE A 119 10.08 10.15 8.75
N GLY A 120 10.93 9.75 9.69
CA GLY A 120 10.50 9.03 10.89
C GLY A 120 11.57 8.12 11.47
N GLU A 121 11.15 7.04 12.12
CA GLU A 121 12.03 6.17 12.89
C GLU A 121 11.77 4.70 12.58
N VAL A 122 12.79 3.88 12.81
CA VAL A 122 12.70 2.42 12.74
C VAL A 122 12.82 1.88 14.16
N ARG A 123 11.83 1.10 14.58
CA ARG A 123 11.79 0.46 15.89
C ARG A 123 11.82 -1.06 15.76
N LEU A 124 12.55 -1.71 16.63
CA LEU A 124 12.38 -3.13 16.89
C LEU A 124 11.00 -3.33 17.52
N CYS A 125 10.23 -4.30 17.03
CA CYS A 125 8.95 -4.65 17.61
C CYS A 125 8.76 -6.16 17.68
N ARG A 126 7.86 -6.58 18.55
CA ARG A 126 7.45 -7.98 18.72
C ARG A 126 5.97 -8.10 18.36
N GLU A 127 5.62 -9.03 17.50
CA GLU A 127 4.21 -9.33 17.25
C GLU A 127 3.61 -10.06 18.46
N LYS A 128 2.50 -9.53 19.02
CA LYS A 128 1.90 -10.07 20.25
C LYS A 128 1.35 -11.48 20.09
N LYS A 129 0.91 -11.86 18.88
CA LYS A 129 0.28 -13.16 18.60
C LYS A 129 1.30 -14.28 18.45
N SER A 130 2.36 -14.04 17.69
CA SER A 130 3.37 -15.05 17.35
C SER A 130 4.60 -14.98 18.26
N GLY A 131 4.87 -13.83 18.87
CA GLY A 131 6.11 -13.56 19.59
C GLY A 131 7.30 -13.26 18.67
N ASN A 132 7.10 -13.21 17.35
CA ASN A 132 8.18 -12.97 16.39
C ASN A 132 8.68 -11.53 16.45
N ILE A 133 9.98 -11.36 16.18
CA ILE A 133 10.67 -10.07 16.19
C ILE A 133 10.75 -9.50 14.77
N TYR A 134 10.45 -8.21 14.65
CA TYR A 134 10.41 -7.49 13.38
C TYR A 134 11.01 -6.07 13.52
N ALA A 135 11.34 -5.47 12.38
CA ALA A 135 11.66 -4.05 12.30
C ALA A 135 10.45 -3.27 11.76
N MET A 136 9.93 -2.34 12.55
CA MET A 136 8.83 -1.44 12.17
C MET A 136 9.39 -0.08 11.75
N LYS A 137 9.28 0.24 10.46
CA LYS A 137 9.59 1.57 9.93
C LYS A 137 8.31 2.42 9.99
N LYS A 138 8.32 3.43 10.87
CA LYS A 138 7.22 4.38 11.10
C LYS A 138 7.53 5.68 10.36
N LEU A 139 6.73 5.99 9.34
CA LEU A 139 6.91 7.14 8.46
C LEU A 139 5.78 8.14 8.63
N LYS A 140 6.10 9.43 8.85
CA LYS A 140 5.11 10.48 9.08
C LYS A 140 4.57 11.02 7.75
N LYS A 141 3.26 10.87 7.52
CA LYS A 141 2.64 11.24 6.23
C LYS A 141 2.77 12.72 5.92
N SER A 142 2.64 13.58 6.93
CA SER A 142 2.79 15.04 6.75
C SER A 142 4.18 15.43 6.26
N GLU A 143 5.23 14.71 6.68
CA GLU A 143 6.61 15.01 6.24
C GLU A 143 6.87 14.53 4.82
N MET A 144 6.32 13.38 4.45
CA MET A 144 6.37 12.87 3.08
C MET A 144 5.70 13.82 2.10
N LEU A 145 4.52 14.35 2.46
CA LEU A 145 3.79 15.33 1.66
C LEU A 145 4.57 16.63 1.51
N LYS A 146 5.09 17.19 2.61
CA LYS A 146 5.88 18.44 2.59
C LYS A 146 7.12 18.34 1.70
N ARG A 147 7.73 17.15 1.60
CA ARG A 147 8.95 16.93 0.80
C ARG A 147 8.66 16.42 -0.62
N GLY A 148 7.40 16.19 -0.98
CA GLY A 148 7.02 15.65 -2.29
C GLY A 148 7.52 14.22 -2.57
N GLN A 149 7.70 13.41 -1.52
CA GLN A 149 8.34 12.08 -1.60
C GLN A 149 7.35 10.91 -1.52
N VAL A 150 6.06 11.17 -1.72
CA VAL A 150 4.99 10.17 -1.59
C VAL A 150 5.14 9.05 -2.64
N GLU A 151 5.40 9.41 -3.89
CA GLU A 151 5.54 8.43 -4.97
C GLU A 151 6.78 7.53 -4.78
N HIS A 152 7.89 8.09 -4.29
CA HIS A 152 9.09 7.30 -3.96
C HIS A 152 8.81 6.26 -2.86
N VAL A 153 8.12 6.65 -1.78
CA VAL A 153 7.77 5.69 -0.71
C VAL A 153 6.75 4.65 -1.19
N ARG A 154 5.83 5.02 -2.08
CA ARG A 154 4.91 4.05 -2.72
C ARG A 154 5.67 3.04 -3.57
N ALA A 155 6.63 3.51 -4.38
CA ALA A 155 7.48 2.66 -5.19
C ALA A 155 8.32 1.72 -4.31
N GLU A 156 8.93 2.24 -3.23
CA GLU A 156 9.68 1.43 -2.25
C GLU A 156 8.82 0.31 -1.65
N ARG A 157 7.60 0.64 -1.20
CA ARG A 157 6.67 -0.36 -0.67
C ARG A 157 6.30 -1.40 -1.73
N ASN A 158 6.02 -0.98 -2.97
CA ASN A 158 5.65 -1.91 -4.04
C ASN A 158 6.80 -2.85 -4.37
N LEU A 159 8.02 -2.34 -4.48
CA LEU A 159 9.23 -3.14 -4.66
C LEU A 159 9.37 -4.18 -3.56
N LEU A 160 9.25 -3.78 -2.30
CA LEU A 160 9.38 -4.71 -1.18
C LEU A 160 8.25 -5.76 -1.12
N ALA A 161 7.10 -5.46 -1.71
CA ALA A 161 5.97 -6.38 -1.79
C ALA A 161 6.08 -7.37 -2.97
N GLU A 162 6.70 -6.94 -4.08
CA GLU A 162 6.81 -7.71 -5.32
C GLU A 162 8.11 -8.53 -5.39
N VAL A 163 9.21 -7.99 -4.86
CA VAL A 163 10.53 -8.59 -5.00
C VAL A 163 10.85 -9.46 -3.80
N ALA A 164 10.75 -10.78 -3.98
CA ALA A 164 11.22 -11.76 -3.02
C ALA A 164 12.61 -12.28 -3.41
N SER A 165 13.66 -11.75 -2.78
CA SER A 165 15.05 -12.16 -3.00
C SER A 165 15.78 -12.24 -1.67
N HIS A 166 16.74 -13.17 -1.53
CA HIS A 166 17.57 -13.29 -0.32
C HIS A 166 18.45 -12.06 -0.07
N CYS A 167 18.68 -11.23 -1.09
CA CYS A 167 19.50 -10.03 -1.00
C CYS A 167 18.70 -8.77 -0.65
N ILE A 168 17.37 -8.87 -0.49
CA ILE A 168 16.48 -7.74 -0.25
C ILE A 168 15.65 -8.02 1.00
N VAL A 169 15.55 -7.01 1.86
CA VAL A 169 14.79 -7.07 3.10
C VAL A 169 13.33 -7.41 2.79
N LYS A 170 12.81 -8.45 3.43
CA LYS A 170 11.43 -8.90 3.28
C LYS A 170 10.45 -7.99 4.01
N LEU A 171 9.42 -7.54 3.30
CA LEU A 171 8.23 -6.90 3.87
C LEU A 171 7.18 -7.97 4.23
N TYR A 172 6.75 -7.97 5.49
CA TYR A 172 5.68 -8.85 5.97
C TYR A 172 4.32 -8.16 5.89
N TYR A 173 4.24 -6.94 6.39
CA TYR A 173 2.98 -6.19 6.48
C TYR A 173 3.21 -4.72 6.16
N SER A 174 2.19 -4.09 5.57
CA SER A 174 2.11 -2.63 5.50
C SER A 174 0.72 -2.18 5.91
N PHE A 175 0.65 -1.18 6.77
CA PHE A 175 -0.59 -0.59 7.23
C PHE A 175 -0.39 0.89 7.54
N GLN A 176 -1.47 1.64 7.70
CA GLN A 176 -1.43 3.07 7.94
C GLN A 176 -2.53 3.48 8.91
N ASP A 177 -2.26 4.51 9.72
CA ASP A 177 -3.27 5.19 10.53
C ASP A 177 -3.52 6.61 9.98
N ALA A 178 -4.10 7.51 10.77
CA ALA A 178 -4.35 8.89 10.33
C ALA A 178 -3.06 9.68 10.03
N GLU A 179 -1.98 9.42 10.77
CA GLU A 179 -0.78 10.27 10.80
C GLU A 179 0.46 9.59 10.18
N TYR A 180 0.52 8.26 10.24
CA TYR A 180 1.70 7.47 9.96
C TYR A 180 1.42 6.31 8.99
N LEU A 181 2.46 5.95 8.24
CA LEU A 181 2.57 4.74 7.46
C LEU A 181 3.56 3.80 8.18
N TYR A 182 3.20 2.53 8.29
CA TYR A 182 3.98 1.50 8.97
C TYR A 182 4.35 0.39 8.00
N LEU A 183 5.64 0.06 7.95
CA LEU A 183 6.18 -1.06 7.21
C LEU A 183 6.81 -2.05 8.20
N ILE A 184 6.30 -3.27 8.25
CA ILE A 184 6.81 -4.35 9.08
C ILE A 184 7.73 -5.21 8.24
N MET A 185 9.01 -5.17 8.57
CA MET A 185 10.09 -5.79 7.81
C MET A 185 10.81 -6.83 8.68
N GLU A 186 11.55 -7.73 8.04
CA GLU A 186 12.47 -8.60 8.79
C GLU A 186 13.47 -7.77 9.60
N TYR A 187 13.81 -8.27 10.79
CA TYR A 187 14.85 -7.67 11.62
C TYR A 187 16.19 -8.32 11.31
N LEU A 188 17.17 -7.49 10.91
CA LEU A 188 18.55 -7.91 10.66
C LEU A 188 19.44 -7.43 11.81
N PRO A 189 19.89 -8.31 12.72
CA PRO A 189 20.68 -7.93 13.89
C PRO A 189 22.13 -7.53 13.57
N GLY A 190 22.58 -7.76 12.32
CA GLY A 190 23.95 -7.47 11.88
C GLY A 190 24.27 -5.98 11.73
N GLY A 191 23.29 -5.10 11.85
CA GLY A 191 23.47 -3.67 11.62
C GLY A 191 23.62 -3.33 10.14
N ASP A 192 24.22 -2.18 9.85
CA ASP A 192 24.43 -1.66 8.50
C ASP A 192 25.93 -1.59 8.12
N VAL A 193 26.19 -1.51 6.82
CA VAL A 193 27.56 -1.49 6.26
C VAL A 193 28.34 -0.24 6.68
N MET A 194 27.67 0.91 6.90
CA MET A 194 28.34 2.12 7.38
C MET A 194 28.87 1.91 8.79
N THR A 195 28.07 1.32 9.68
CA THR A 195 28.51 0.95 11.03
C THR A 195 29.67 -0.05 10.99
N LEU A 196 29.65 -1.01 10.06
CA LEU A 196 30.77 -1.94 9.85
C LEU A 196 32.05 -1.19 9.45
N LEU A 197 31.97 -0.26 8.49
CA LEU A 197 33.10 0.54 8.03
C LEU A 197 33.67 1.44 9.13
N ILE A 198 32.81 2.06 9.94
CA ILE A 198 33.25 2.88 11.08
C ILE A 198 34.03 2.03 12.09
N ARG A 199 33.65 0.76 12.29
CA ARG A 199 34.30 -0.12 13.27
C ARG A 199 35.64 -0.66 12.79
N GLU A 200 35.71 -1.07 11.52
CA GLU A 200 36.89 -1.75 10.96
C GLU A 200 37.86 -0.77 10.27
N ASP A 201 37.44 0.48 10.02
CA ASP A 201 38.13 1.55 9.26
C ASP A 201 38.38 1.18 7.78
N THR A 202 39.10 0.09 7.53
CA THR A 202 39.39 -0.43 6.19
C THR A 202 39.05 -1.92 6.10
N LEU A 203 38.20 -2.28 5.13
CA LEU A 203 37.89 -3.68 4.83
C LEU A 203 39.01 -4.31 4.01
N THR A 204 39.34 -5.56 4.31
CA THR A 204 40.24 -6.36 3.45
C THR A 204 39.61 -6.60 2.08
N GLU A 205 40.43 -6.81 1.05
CA GLU A 205 39.95 -7.02 -0.32
C GLU A 205 38.93 -8.17 -0.41
N ASN A 206 39.15 -9.27 0.31
CA ASN A 206 38.25 -10.42 0.30
C ASN A 206 36.87 -10.08 0.90
N VAL A 207 36.84 -9.31 1.99
CA VAL A 207 35.60 -8.89 2.64
C VAL A 207 34.85 -7.88 1.77
N ALA A 208 35.56 -6.90 1.20
CA ALA A 208 34.98 -5.94 0.28
C ALA A 208 34.38 -6.62 -0.96
N LYS A 209 35.12 -7.59 -1.56
CA LYS A 209 34.67 -8.38 -2.71
C LYS A 209 33.38 -9.14 -2.41
N PHE A 210 33.26 -9.72 -1.21
CA PHE A 210 32.04 -10.39 -0.78
C PHE A 210 30.84 -9.44 -0.71
N TYR A 211 30.96 -8.29 -0.03
CA TYR A 211 29.85 -7.35 0.08
C TYR A 211 29.48 -6.71 -1.26
N ILE A 212 30.47 -6.39 -2.11
CA ILE A 212 30.23 -5.87 -3.45
C ILE A 212 29.48 -6.91 -4.30
N ALA A 213 29.88 -8.19 -4.25
CA ALA A 213 29.19 -9.25 -4.97
C ALA A 213 27.72 -9.38 -4.52
N GLN A 214 27.45 -9.30 -3.22
CA GLN A 214 26.07 -9.33 -2.70
C GLN A 214 25.26 -8.10 -3.13
N SER A 215 25.85 -6.90 -3.12
CA SER A 215 25.21 -5.69 -3.62
C SER A 215 24.87 -5.79 -5.12
N ILE A 216 25.75 -6.38 -5.93
CA ILE A 216 25.49 -6.62 -7.35
C ILE A 216 24.29 -7.55 -7.53
N LEU A 217 24.20 -8.66 -6.78
CA LEU A 217 23.06 -9.58 -6.83
C LEU A 217 21.75 -8.91 -6.39
N ALA A 218 21.81 -8.04 -5.37
CA ALA A 218 20.66 -7.26 -4.93
C ALA A 218 20.17 -6.32 -6.05
N ILE A 219 21.09 -5.56 -6.65
CA ILE A 219 20.78 -4.62 -7.75
C ILE A 219 20.25 -5.36 -8.97
N GLU A 220 20.86 -6.48 -9.35
CA GLU A 220 20.38 -7.33 -10.45
C GLU A 220 18.92 -7.77 -10.21
N SER A 221 18.61 -8.20 -8.99
CA SER A 221 17.27 -8.61 -8.61
C SER A 221 16.26 -7.47 -8.71
N ILE A 222 16.63 -6.26 -8.28
CA ILE A 222 15.80 -5.05 -8.39
C ILE A 222 15.56 -4.69 -9.87
N HIS A 223 16.63 -4.67 -10.67
CA HIS A 223 16.56 -4.32 -12.08
C HIS A 223 15.73 -5.32 -12.90
N ARG A 224 15.76 -6.62 -12.55
CA ARG A 224 14.92 -7.64 -13.18
C ARG A 224 13.42 -7.38 -13.02
N HIS A 225 13.03 -6.65 -11.99
CA HIS A 225 11.65 -6.24 -11.74
C HIS A 225 11.34 -4.81 -12.25
N ASN A 226 12.21 -4.26 -13.12
CA ASN A 226 12.06 -2.91 -13.71
C ASN A 226 12.07 -1.76 -12.71
N TYR A 227 12.69 -1.94 -11.55
CA TYR A 227 12.94 -0.86 -10.60
C TYR A 227 14.38 -0.37 -10.73
N ILE A 228 14.61 0.92 -10.48
CA ILE A 228 15.94 1.52 -10.42
C ILE A 228 16.15 2.05 -9.01
N HIS A 229 17.14 1.49 -8.31
CA HIS A 229 17.55 1.98 -7.00
C HIS A 229 18.52 3.16 -7.21
N ARG A 230 18.07 4.38 -6.96
CA ARG A 230 18.84 5.62 -7.24
C ARG A 230 19.58 6.17 -6.02
N TYR A 231 19.40 5.57 -4.85
CA TYR A 231 19.94 6.03 -3.56
C TYR A 231 20.22 4.85 -2.65
#